data_AF-S6UW66-F1
#
_entry.id   AF-S6UW66-F1
#
_cell.length_a   1.000
_cell.length_b   1.000
_cell.length_c   1.000
_cell.angle_alpha   90.00
_cell.angle_beta   90.00
_cell.angle_gamma   90.00
#
_symmetry.space_group_name_H-M   'P 1'
#
loop_
_entity.id
_entity.type
_entity.pdbx_description
1 polymer ?
#
loop_
_entity_poly.entity_id
_entity_poly.type
_entity_poly.pdbx_seq_one_letter_code
_entity_poly.pdbx_strand_id
1 'polypeptide(L)' 'MTHPALIDELQALVDSGKVLTDAGSLETYGKDWTKQFTPAPLAIVFPKTTEQVQAIVRWANERLVALVPSGGRT' A
#
# COMPACT_ATOMS: atom_id res chain seq x y z
N MET A 1 -12.89 -0.52 11.97
CA MET A 1 -11.92 0.56 11.66
C MET A 1 -12.30 1.17 10.33
N THR A 2 -12.15 2.48 10.13
CA THR A 2 -12.49 3.16 8.87
C THR A 2 -11.27 3.24 7.94
N HIS A 3 -11.49 3.44 6.64
CA HIS A 3 -10.40 3.61 5.67
C HIS A 3 -9.43 4.75 6.02
N PRO A 4 -9.88 5.95 6.47
CA PRO A 4 -8.98 7.00 6.91
C PRO A 4 -8.09 6.59 8.08
N ALA A 5 -8.65 5.92 9.10
CA ALA A 5 -7.87 5.46 10.25
C ALA A 5 -6.79 4.44 9.86
N LEU A 6 -7.09 3.54 8.91
CA LEU A 6 -6.09 2.61 8.38
C LEU A 6 -4.96 3.35 7.65
N ILE A 7 -5.28 4.38 6.86
CA ILE A 7 -4.28 5.19 6.15
C ILE A 7 -3.38 5.93 7.14
N ASP A 8 -3.95 6.54 8.17
CA ASP A 8 -3.20 7.31 9.18
C ASP A 8 -2.22 6.40 9.93
N GLU A 9 -2.67 5.21 10.34
CA GLU A 9 -1.80 4.23 11.00
C GLU A 9 -0.69 3.74 10.07
N LEU A 10 -1.00 3.50 8.79
CA LEU A 10 -0.03 3.05 7.79
C LEU A 10 1.03 4.13 7.50
N GLN A 11 0.64 5.41 7.49
CA GLN A 11 1.55 6.54 7.34
C GLN A 11 2.57 6.63 8.47
N ALA A 12 2.19 6.25 9.69
CA ALA A 12 3.10 6.26 10.83
C ALA A 12 4.20 5.18 10.76
N LEU A 13 4.08 4.19 9.87
CA LEU A 13 5.06 3.09 9.73
C LEU A 13 6.21 3.41 8.77
N VAL A 14 6.10 4.47 7.98
CA VAL A 14 7.04 4.82 6.90
C VAL A 14 7.37 6.30 6.92
N ASP A 15 8.38 6.69 6.13
CA ASP A 15 8.72 8.10 5.97
C ASP A 15 7.56 8.91 5.38
N SER A 16 7.51 10.20 5.71
CA SER A 16 6.51 11.12 5.15
C SER A 16 6.53 11.11 3.62
N GLY A 17 5.34 11.11 3.02
CA GLY A 17 5.16 11.04 1.56
C GLY A 17 5.43 9.66 0.94
N LYS A 18 5.57 8.59 1.74
CA LYS A 18 5.69 7.20 1.24
C LYS A 18 4.39 6.42 1.21
N VAL A 19 3.27 7.04 1.60
CA VAL A 19 1.93 6.49 1.39
C VAL A 19 1.20 7.40 0.42
N LEU A 20 0.79 6.86 -0.73
CA LEU A 20 0.03 7.57 -1.76
C LEU A 20 -1.42 7.10 -1.75
N THR A 21 -2.34 8.06 -1.77
CA THR A 21 -3.79 7.82 -1.77
C THR A 21 -4.51 8.61 -2.87
N ASP A 22 -3.76 9.37 -3.68
CA ASP A 22 -4.33 10.10 -4.81
C ASP A 22 -4.73 9.14 -5.94
N ALA A 23 -5.78 9.49 -6.67
CA ALA A 23 -6.38 8.62 -7.69
C ALA A 23 -5.37 8.19 -8.78
N GLY A 24 -4.47 9.08 -9.20
CA GLY A 24 -3.48 8.79 -10.25
C GLY A 24 -2.48 7.73 -9.79
N SER A 25 -2.01 7.82 -8.55
CA SER A 25 -1.15 6.80 -7.95
C SER A 25 -1.86 5.47 -7.76
N LEU A 26 -3.09 5.45 -7.24
CA LEU A 26 -3.85 4.22 -7.07
C LEU A 26 -4.09 3.51 -8.40
N GLU A 27 -4.38 4.27 -9.47
CA GLU A 27 -4.53 3.72 -10.81
C GLU A 27 -3.20 3.20 -11.38
N THR A 28 -2.11 3.95 -11.22
CA THR A 28 -0.81 3.64 -11.83
C THR A 28 -0.14 2.45 -11.15
N TYR A 29 -0.16 2.40 -9.83
CA TYR A 29 0.55 1.39 -9.04
C TYR A 29 -0.34 0.21 -8.62
N GLY A 30 -1.67 0.37 -8.65
CA GLY A 30 -2.60 -0.71 -8.34
C GLY A 30 -2.78 -1.72 -9.48
N LYS A 31 -2.29 -1.43 -10.68
CA LYS A 31 -2.34 -2.33 -11.85
C LYS A 31 -1.05 -3.15 -11.94
N ASP A 32 -1.19 -4.40 -12.33
CA ASP A 32 -0.09 -5.22 -12.84
C ASP A 32 -0.30 -5.51 -14.35
N TRP A 33 0.41 -6.50 -14.88
CA TRP A 33 0.25 -6.93 -16.28
C TRP A 33 -1.15 -7.46 -16.60
N THR A 34 -1.90 -7.91 -15.58
CA THR A 34 -3.27 -8.39 -15.70
C THR A 34 -4.23 -7.20 -15.70
N LYS A 35 -4.50 -6.64 -16.88
CA LYS A 35 -5.35 -5.45 -17.05
C LYS A 35 -6.85 -5.73 -17.06
N GLN A 36 -7.26 -6.98 -16.78
CA GLN A 36 -8.68 -7.37 -16.81
C GLN A 36 -9.49 -6.77 -15.67
N PHE A 37 -8.85 -6.44 -14.55
CA PHE A 37 -9.52 -5.97 -13.34
C PHE A 37 -9.22 -4.49 -13.08
N THR A 38 -10.24 -3.75 -12.67
CA THR A 38 -10.07 -2.38 -12.19
C THR A 38 -9.35 -2.41 -10.84
N PRO A 39 -8.22 -1.70 -10.68
CA PRO A 39 -7.52 -1.64 -9.40
C PRO A 39 -8.38 -0.91 -8.35
N ALA A 40 -8.44 -1.45 -7.14
CA ALA A 40 -9.09 -0.80 -6.00
C ALA A 40 -8.24 -0.86 -4.71
N PRO A 41 -6.94 -0.47 -4.75
CA PRO A 41 -6.14 -0.39 -3.54
C PRO A 41 -6.60 0.76 -2.64
N LEU A 42 -6.48 0.58 -1.32
CA LEU A 42 -6.68 1.65 -0.34
C LEU A 42 -5.56 2.70 -0.38
N ALA A 43 -4.32 2.23 -0.52
CA ALA A 43 -3.11 3.05 -0.53
C ALA A 43 -1.97 2.33 -1.24
N ILE A 44 -0.99 3.09 -1.72
CA ILE A 44 0.27 2.58 -2.25
C ILE A 44 1.38 2.96 -1.28
N VAL A 45 2.22 2.01 -0.89
CA VAL A 45 3.29 2.25 0.09
C VAL A 45 4.65 1.98 -0.54
N PHE A 46 5.60 2.91 -0.33
CA PHE A 46 6.98 2.83 -0.81
C PHE A 46 7.98 2.72 0.34
N PRO A 47 8.06 1.55 1.02
CA PRO A 47 9.02 1.36 2.09
C PRO A 47 10.46 1.48 1.57
N LYS A 48 11.36 1.98 2.41
CA LYS A 48 12.78 2.23 2.13
C LYS A 48 13.71 1.27 2.85
N THR A 49 13.22 0.57 3.86
CA THR A 49 14.00 -0.41 4.61
C THR A 49 13.23 -1.70 4.82
N THR A 50 13.95 -2.77 5.13
CA THR A 50 13.35 -4.07 5.46
C THR A 50 12.50 -3.98 6.74
N GLU A 51 12.89 -3.14 7.70
CA GLU A 51 12.16 -2.94 8.96
C GLU A 51 10.78 -2.31 8.68
N GLN A 52 10.70 -1.36 7.76
CA GLN A 52 9.43 -0.77 7.31
C GLN A 52 8.55 -1.84 6.62
N VAL A 53 9.13 -2.68 5.76
CA VAL A 53 8.40 -3.80 5.14
C VAL A 53 7.83 -4.73 6.21
N GLN A 54 8.65 -5.13 7.18
CA GLN A 54 8.22 -5.99 8.28
C GLN A 54 7.11 -5.36 9.13
N ALA A 55 7.20 -4.05 9.40
CA ALA A 55 6.17 -3.32 10.13
C ALA A 55 4.83 -3.32 9.38
N ILE A 56 4.85 -3.06 8.07
CA ILE A 56 3.66 -3.09 7.20
C ILE A 56 3.03 -4.50 7.19
N VAL A 57 3.84 -5.56 7.04
CA VAL A 57 3.34 -6.95 7.02
C VAL A 57 2.67 -7.32 8.35
N ARG A 58 3.30 -6.99 9.48
CA ARG A 58 2.69 -7.23 10.81
C ARG A 58 1.40 -6.45 11.00
N TRP A 59 1.42 -5.15 10.68
CA TRP A 59 0.26 -4.26 10.75
C TRP A 59 -0.91 -4.81 9.92
N ALA A 60 -0.64 -5.23 8.69
CA ALA A 60 -1.65 -5.76 7.78
C ALA A 60 -2.27 -7.06 8.30
N ASN A 61 -1.44 -7.96 8.86
CA ASN A 61 -1.91 -9.19 9.48
C ASN A 61 -2.81 -8.93 10.70
N GLU A 62 -2.43 -7.99 11.57
CA GLU A 62 -3.21 -7.61 12.76
C GLU A 62 -4.57 -6.99 12.40
N ARG A 63 -4.65 -6.26 11.28
CA ARG A 63 -5.86 -5.52 10.84
C ARG A 63 -6.64 -6.22 9.75
N LEU A 64 -6.20 -7.41 9.33
CA LEU A 64 -6.77 -8.17 8.22
C LEU A 64 -6.84 -7.37 6.91
N VAL A 65 -5.81 -6.58 6.64
CA VAL A 65 -5.66 -5.82 5.40
C VAL A 65 -4.87 -6.65 4.40
N ALA A 66 -5.41 -6.83 3.20
CA ALA A 66 -4.71 -7.54 2.14
C ALA A 66 -3.50 -6.73 1.64
N LEU A 67 -2.39 -7.42 1.37
CA LEU A 67 -1.20 -6.85 0.75
C LEU A 67 -0.97 -7.44 -0.63
N VAL A 68 -0.63 -6.60 -1.59
CA VAL A 68 -0.22 -6.99 -2.94
C VAL A 68 1.20 -6.45 -3.18
N PRO A 69 2.24 -7.28 -3.06
CA PRO A 69 3.61 -6.89 -3.39
C PRO A 69 3.72 -6.55 -4.88
N SER A 70 4.41 -5.46 -5.21
CA SER A 70 4.64 -5.02 -6.60
C SER A 70 6.13 -4.89 -6.88
N GLY A 71 6.61 -5.60 -7.90
CA GLY A 71 8.04 -5.72 -8.27
C GLY A 71 8.45 -4.85 -9.47
N GLY A 72 9.25 -5.41 -10.38
CA GLY A 72 9.89 -4.68 -11.49
C GLY A 72 8.97 -4.09 -12.57
N ARG A 73 7.69 -4.50 -12.64
CA ARG A 73 6.69 -4.03 -13.62
C ARG A 73 7.17 -4.04 -15.09
N THR A 74 8.04 -4.98 -15.42
CA THR A 74 8.58 -5.25 -16.77
C THR A 74 8.11 -6.58 -17.32
#